data_AF-A0A971NHH5-F1
#
_entry.id   AF-A0A971NHH5-F1
#
_cell.length_a   1.000
_cell.length_b   1.000
_cell.length_c   1.000
_cell.angle_alpha   90.00
_cell.angle_beta   90.00
_cell.angle_gamma   90.00
#
_symmetry.space_group_name_H-M   'P 1'
#
loop_
_entity.id
_entity.type
_entity.pdbx_description
1 polymer ?
#
loop_
_entity_poly.entity_id
_entity_poly.type
_entity_poly.pdbx_seq_one_letter_code
_entity_poly.pdbx_strand_id
1 'polypeptide(L)'
;MNKVKKCVLAYSGGLDTSIIIPWLKENYGCEVIAVSGNVGQGDELEGLEEKALKTGASKLYVLDLVDDYAENYIIPAMKAGAKYEEYLLGTSTARPCIAKGLVEVALKEGADAICHGCTGKGNDQVRFELAVKALAPQMKIIAPWREWSIKSREEEIEYAEAHNIPLKINRETNYSKDKNIWHLSHEGLDLEDPANEPTYN
;
A
#
# COMPACT_ATOMS: atom_id res chain seq x y z
N MET A 1 -21.17 -14.22 -8.21
CA MET A 1 -20.22 -13.09 -8.26
C MET A 1 -19.45 -13.18 -9.56
N ASN A 2 -19.22 -12.06 -10.25
CA ASN A 2 -18.45 -12.05 -11.49
C ASN A 2 -16.99 -12.45 -11.21
N LYS A 3 -16.42 -13.26 -12.11
CA LYS A 3 -15.00 -13.66 -12.05
C LYS A 3 -14.13 -12.42 -12.25
N VAL A 4 -13.19 -12.17 -11.34
CA VAL A 4 -12.21 -11.07 -11.46
C VAL A 4 -11.25 -11.41 -12.61
N LYS A 5 -11.25 -10.60 -13.67
CA LYS A 5 -10.36 -10.76 -14.83
C LYS A 5 -9.21 -9.75 -14.80
N LYS A 6 -9.45 -8.56 -14.26
CA LYS A 6 -8.44 -7.52 -14.09
C LYS A 6 -8.51 -6.90 -12.70
N CYS A 7 -7.36 -6.75 -12.05
CA CYS A 7 -7.25 -6.17 -10.71
C CYS A 7 -6.21 -5.05 -10.67
N VAL A 8 -6.57 -3.93 -10.04
CA VAL A 8 -5.63 -2.86 -9.69
C VAL A 8 -5.07 -3.11 -8.30
N LEU A 9 -3.75 -3.17 -8.15
CA LEU A 9 -3.05 -3.38 -6.89
C LEU A 9 -2.41 -2.06 -6.41
N ALA A 10 -2.74 -1.65 -5.19
CA ALA A 10 -1.96 -0.65 -4.47
C ALA A 10 -0.56 -1.20 -4.19
N TYR A 11 0.45 -0.63 -4.87
CA TYR A 11 1.80 -1.18 -4.94
C TYR A 11 2.84 -0.20 -4.40
N SER A 12 3.51 -0.61 -3.33
CA SER A 12 4.57 0.17 -2.66
C SER A 12 5.98 -0.31 -3.01
N GLY A 13 6.13 -1.45 -3.69
CA GLY A 13 7.44 -2.02 -3.99
C GLY A 13 8.07 -2.81 -2.84
N GLY A 14 7.45 -2.83 -1.66
CA GLY A 14 7.84 -3.70 -0.55
C GLY A 14 7.70 -5.18 -0.87
N LEU A 15 8.23 -6.06 0.00
CA LEU A 15 8.07 -7.51 -0.14
C LEU A 15 6.58 -7.88 -0.22
N ASP A 16 5.80 -7.38 0.74
CA ASP A 16 4.39 -7.71 0.96
C ASP A 16 3.57 -7.41 -0.30
N THR A 17 3.71 -6.22 -0.88
CA THR A 17 2.99 -5.86 -2.11
C THR A 17 3.56 -6.54 -3.36
N SER A 18 4.82 -6.98 -3.34
CA SER A 18 5.42 -7.73 -4.45
C SER A 18 4.91 -9.15 -4.52
N ILE A 19 4.79 -9.87 -3.40
CA ILE A 19 4.27 -11.25 -3.39
C ILE A 19 2.78 -11.32 -3.76
N ILE A 20 2.03 -10.23 -3.58
CA ILE A 20 0.61 -10.17 -3.94
C ILE A 20 0.40 -10.31 -5.47
N ILE A 21 1.34 -9.86 -6.30
CA ILE A 21 1.20 -9.94 -7.76
C ILE A 21 1.08 -11.39 -8.24
N PRO A 22 2.05 -12.30 -7.97
CA PRO A 22 1.90 -13.71 -8.33
C PRO A 22 0.73 -14.35 -7.58
N TRP A 23 0.50 -14.01 -6.32
CA TRP A 23 -0.63 -14.58 -5.56
C TRP A 23 -1.99 -14.29 -6.22
N LEU A 24 -2.22 -13.06 -6.68
CA LEU A 24 -3.43 -12.72 -7.44
C LEU A 24 -3.55 -13.53 -8.73
N LYS A 25 -2.43 -13.75 -9.43
CA LYS A 25 -2.42 -14.55 -10.67
C LYS A 25 -2.72 -16.02 -10.40
N GLU A 26 -2.19 -16.60 -9.33
CA GLU A 26 -2.45 -17.99 -8.95
C GLU A 26 -3.88 -18.21 -8.48
N ASN A 27 -4.41 -17.32 -7.65
CA ASN A 27 -5.69 -17.53 -6.96
C ASN A 27 -6.90 -16.97 -7.74
N TYR A 28 -6.68 -15.94 -8.56
CA TYR A 28 -7.74 -15.32 -9.37
C TYR A 28 -7.55 -15.51 -10.87
N GLY A 29 -6.34 -15.80 -11.35
CA GLY A 29 -6.05 -15.90 -12.79
C GLY A 29 -6.26 -14.57 -13.52
N CYS A 30 -6.12 -13.45 -12.82
CA CYS A 30 -6.40 -12.12 -13.34
C CYS A 30 -5.15 -11.39 -13.83
N GLU A 31 -5.35 -10.43 -14.74
CA GLU A 31 -4.37 -9.41 -15.07
C GLU A 31 -4.20 -8.48 -13.86
N VAL A 32 -2.96 -8.19 -13.47
CA VAL A 32 -2.65 -7.28 -12.37
C VAL A 32 -2.04 -6.00 -12.93
N ILE A 33 -2.62 -4.86 -12.58
CA ILE A 33 -2.06 -3.52 -12.84
C ILE A 33 -1.59 -2.96 -11.49
N ALA A 34 -0.31 -2.67 -11.37
CA ALA A 34 0.24 -2.04 -10.18
C ALA A 34 0.00 -0.53 -10.23
N VAL A 35 -0.30 0.08 -9.09
CA VAL A 35 -0.49 1.53 -8.95
C VAL A 35 0.19 2.00 -7.67
N SER A 36 1.10 2.96 -7.81
CA SER A 36 1.77 3.64 -6.71
C SER A 36 1.38 5.11 -6.70
N GLY A 37 1.01 5.64 -5.54
CA GLY A 37 0.76 7.06 -5.34
C GLY A 37 1.99 7.74 -4.75
N ASN A 38 2.59 8.67 -5.48
CA ASN A 38 3.62 9.57 -4.96
C ASN A 38 2.96 10.63 -4.09
N VAL A 39 3.16 10.54 -2.78
CA VAL A 39 2.76 11.52 -1.77
C VAL A 39 3.97 12.14 -1.08
N GLY A 40 5.16 12.03 -1.69
CA GLY A 40 6.41 12.60 -1.19
C GLY A 40 7.34 11.66 -0.42
N GLN A 41 7.22 10.36 -0.66
CA GLN A 41 8.08 9.35 -0.04
C GLN A 41 9.56 9.41 -0.53
N GLY A 42 9.80 9.97 -1.72
CA GLY A 42 11.14 10.15 -2.29
C GLY A 42 11.63 8.89 -3.03
N ASP A 43 12.87 8.47 -2.72
CA ASP A 43 13.62 7.43 -3.45
C ASP A 43 12.97 6.03 -3.45
N GLU A 44 11.91 5.82 -2.65
CA GLU A 44 11.12 4.58 -2.64
C GLU A 44 10.48 4.25 -4.00
N LEU A 45 10.37 5.23 -4.90
CA LEU A 45 9.82 5.06 -6.25
C LEU A 45 10.86 4.59 -7.28
N GLU A 46 12.15 4.61 -6.95
CA GLU A 46 13.21 4.24 -7.89
C GLU A 46 13.22 2.74 -8.21
N GLY A 47 13.24 2.39 -9.49
CA GLY A 47 13.24 0.99 -9.96
C GLY A 47 11.92 0.25 -9.73
N LEU A 48 10.87 0.95 -9.29
CA LEU A 48 9.57 0.36 -8.97
C LEU A 48 8.89 -0.26 -10.20
N GLU A 49 9.00 0.37 -11.36
CA GLU A 49 8.42 -0.11 -12.62
C GLU A 49 9.05 -1.43 -13.06
N GLU A 50 10.38 -1.47 -13.13
CA GLU A 50 11.13 -2.68 -13.49
C GLU A 50 10.78 -3.83 -12.54
N LYS A 51 10.70 -3.55 -11.23
CA LYS A 51 10.33 -4.54 -10.22
C LYS A 51 8.90 -5.06 -10.43
N ALA A 52 7.92 -4.17 -10.60
CA ALA A 52 6.52 -4.56 -10.79
C ALA A 52 6.33 -5.45 -12.02
N LEU A 53 6.94 -5.08 -13.14
CA LEU A 53 6.87 -5.82 -14.40
C LEU A 53 7.57 -7.19 -14.29
N LYS A 54 8.78 -7.24 -13.72
CA LYS A 54 9.50 -8.51 -13.48
C LYS A 54 8.73 -9.46 -12.57
N THR A 55 8.01 -8.92 -11.60
CA THR A 55 7.17 -9.68 -10.66
C THR A 55 5.87 -10.18 -11.31
N GLY A 56 5.51 -9.64 -12.49
CA GLY A 56 4.44 -10.15 -13.33
C GLY A 56 3.21 -9.25 -13.43
N ALA A 57 3.30 -7.99 -13.01
CA ALA A 57 2.29 -6.97 -13.33
C ALA A 57 2.33 -6.66 -14.83
N SER A 58 1.17 -6.34 -15.39
CA SER A 58 1.02 -5.96 -16.81
C SER A 58 1.44 -4.52 -17.08
N LYS A 59 1.30 -3.64 -16.08
CA LYS A 59 1.59 -2.21 -16.14
C LYS A 59 1.82 -1.69 -14.71
N LEU A 60 2.65 -0.66 -14.57
CA LEU A 60 2.70 0.18 -13.39
C LEU A 60 2.19 1.59 -13.73
N TYR A 61 1.33 2.13 -12.88
CA TYR A 61 1.07 3.57 -12.80
C TYR A 61 1.80 4.15 -11.60
N VAL A 62 2.57 5.22 -11.79
CA VAL A 62 3.06 6.07 -10.72
C VAL A 62 2.31 7.39 -10.82
N LEU A 63 1.41 7.63 -9.88
CA LEU A 63 0.57 8.82 -9.83
C LEU A 63 1.29 9.90 -9.02
N ASP A 64 1.52 11.07 -9.61
CA ASP A 64 2.01 12.20 -8.84
C ASP A 64 0.84 12.87 -8.10
N LEU A 65 0.79 12.67 -6.79
CA LEU A 65 -0.31 13.12 -5.92
C LEU A 65 0.15 14.15 -4.90
N VAL A 66 1.41 14.63 -4.98
CA VAL A 66 1.99 15.53 -3.98
C VAL A 66 1.16 16.81 -3.82
N ASP A 67 0.82 17.46 -4.93
CA ASP A 67 0.03 18.69 -4.92
C ASP A 67 -1.42 18.42 -4.46
N ASP A 68 -2.08 17.38 -4.98
CA ASP A 68 -3.44 17.00 -4.56
C ASP A 68 -3.47 16.69 -3.05
N TYR A 69 -2.45 16.00 -2.54
CA TYR A 69 -2.32 15.66 -1.14
C TYR A 69 -2.13 16.90 -0.27
N ALA A 70 -1.27 17.83 -0.70
CA ALA A 70 -1.07 19.11 0.00
C ALA A 70 -2.34 19.96 0.04
N GLU A 71 -2.94 20.20 -1.12
CA GLU A 71 -4.06 21.13 -1.28
C GLU A 71 -5.37 20.60 -0.68
N ASN A 72 -5.67 19.32 -0.89
CA ASN A 72 -6.99 18.77 -0.59
C ASN A 72 -7.04 17.93 0.69
N TYR A 73 -5.90 17.64 1.33
CA TYR A 73 -5.86 16.84 2.55
C TYR A 73 -5.07 17.52 3.67
N ILE A 74 -3.81 17.89 3.43
CA ILE A 74 -2.95 18.51 4.46
C ILE A 74 -3.46 19.89 4.87
N ILE A 75 -3.63 20.80 3.91
CA ILE A 75 -4.07 22.17 4.21
C ILE A 75 -5.45 22.20 4.90
N PRO A 76 -6.46 21.42 4.47
CA PRO A 76 -7.73 21.32 5.20
C PRO A 76 -7.59 20.78 6.62
N ALA A 77 -6.79 19.72 6.82
CA ALA A 77 -6.53 19.17 8.16
C ALA A 77 -5.86 20.21 9.07
N MET A 78 -4.88 20.95 8.54
CA MET A 78 -4.20 22.04 9.25
C MET A 78 -5.17 23.18 9.60
N LYS A 79 -6.00 23.63 8.65
CA LYS A 79 -7.02 24.68 8.89
C LYS A 79 -8.03 24.28 9.95
N ALA A 80 -8.37 23.00 10.04
CA ALA A 80 -9.25 22.47 11.07
C ALA A 80 -8.57 22.30 12.45
N GLY A 81 -7.23 22.45 12.52
CA GLY A 81 -6.47 22.09 13.72
C GLY A 81 -6.60 20.59 14.04
N ALA A 82 -6.74 19.75 13.02
CA ALA A 82 -7.05 18.34 13.19
C ALA A 82 -5.92 17.60 13.90
N LYS A 83 -6.27 16.95 15.01
CA LYS A 83 -5.37 16.14 15.84
C LYS A 83 -6.17 14.99 16.42
N TYR A 84 -5.63 13.78 16.37
CA TYR A 84 -6.20 12.63 17.06
C TYR A 84 -5.35 12.34 18.27
N GLU A 85 -5.88 12.63 19.46
CA GLU A 85 -5.09 12.63 20.69
C GLU A 85 -3.83 13.50 20.53
N GLU A 86 -2.64 12.91 20.49
CA GLU A 86 -1.38 13.61 20.26
C GLU A 86 -0.89 13.57 18.79
N TYR A 87 -1.57 12.83 17.92
CA TYR A 87 -1.13 12.51 16.57
C TYR A 87 -1.66 13.46 15.48
N LEU A 88 -0.77 13.91 14.59
CA LEU A 88 -1.06 14.86 13.50
C LEU A 88 -1.57 14.21 12.20
N LEU A 89 -2.10 12.99 12.27
CA LEU A 89 -2.90 12.38 11.20
C LEU A 89 -2.19 12.21 9.84
N GLY A 90 -0.86 12.11 9.84
CA GLY A 90 -0.11 12.12 8.58
C GLY A 90 -0.16 10.84 7.75
N THR A 91 -0.38 9.70 8.38
CA THR A 91 -0.66 8.43 7.71
C THR A 91 -2.11 8.42 7.27
N SER A 92 -3.04 8.81 8.15
CA SER A 92 -4.49 8.69 7.92
C SER A 92 -5.01 9.56 6.79
N THR A 93 -4.46 10.75 6.57
CA THR A 93 -4.87 11.68 5.50
C THR A 93 -4.36 11.28 4.12
N ALA A 94 -3.21 10.61 4.02
CA ALA A 94 -2.67 10.14 2.75
C ALA A 94 -3.50 8.99 2.13
N ARG A 95 -4.07 8.09 2.95
CA ARG A 95 -4.75 6.88 2.44
C ARG A 95 -5.95 7.20 1.56
N PRO A 96 -6.86 8.12 1.93
CA PRO A 96 -7.94 8.54 1.04
C PRO A 96 -7.47 9.15 -0.28
N CYS A 97 -6.35 9.89 -0.30
CA CYS A 97 -5.75 10.43 -1.52
C CYS A 97 -5.28 9.31 -2.46
N ILE A 98 -4.52 8.35 -1.92
CA ILE A 98 -4.05 7.18 -2.68
C ILE A 98 -5.24 6.33 -3.16
N ALA A 99 -6.24 6.10 -2.30
CA ALA A 99 -7.45 5.34 -2.63
C ALA A 99 -8.23 5.97 -3.80
N LYS A 100 -8.33 7.31 -3.83
CA LYS A 100 -8.92 8.04 -4.96
C LYS A 100 -8.18 7.77 -6.26
N GLY A 101 -6.84 7.89 -6.26
CA GLY A 101 -6.02 7.55 -7.42
C GLY A 101 -6.17 6.08 -7.87
N LEU A 102 -6.27 5.13 -6.94
CA LEU A 102 -6.53 3.72 -7.24
C LEU A 102 -7.88 3.52 -7.94
N VAL A 103 -8.92 4.18 -7.44
CA VAL A 103 -10.27 4.11 -8.04
C VAL A 103 -10.26 4.71 -9.45
N GLU A 104 -9.64 5.86 -9.65
CA GLU A 104 -9.53 6.50 -10.96
C GLU A 104 -8.84 5.60 -11.99
N VAL A 105 -7.71 4.97 -11.61
CA VAL A 105 -7.02 4.01 -12.48
C VAL A 105 -7.88 2.75 -12.72
N ALA A 106 -8.52 2.21 -11.69
CA ALA A 106 -9.36 1.02 -11.82
C ALA A 106 -10.53 1.26 -12.78
N LEU A 107 -11.20 2.41 -12.69
CA LEU A 107 -12.27 2.78 -13.60
C LEU A 107 -11.76 3.00 -15.03
N LYS A 108 -10.62 3.70 -15.18
CA LYS A 108 -9.98 3.94 -16.47
C LYS A 108 -9.58 2.64 -17.19
N GLU A 109 -9.05 1.67 -16.45
CA GLU A 109 -8.58 0.39 -16.99
C GLU A 109 -9.70 -0.66 -17.11
N GLY A 110 -10.91 -0.35 -16.64
CA GLY A 110 -12.03 -1.30 -16.60
C GLY A 110 -11.75 -2.50 -15.68
N ALA A 111 -11.08 -2.27 -14.55
CA ALA A 111 -10.76 -3.31 -13.59
C ALA A 111 -12.01 -3.77 -12.81
N ASP A 112 -12.05 -5.05 -12.45
CA ASP A 112 -13.15 -5.66 -11.71
C ASP A 112 -12.96 -5.53 -10.18
N ALA A 113 -11.72 -5.35 -9.75
CA ALA A 113 -11.36 -5.30 -8.34
C ALA A 113 -10.16 -4.37 -8.07
N ILE A 114 -10.12 -3.82 -6.86
CA ILE A 114 -8.94 -3.18 -6.26
C ILE A 114 -8.39 -4.09 -5.17
N CYS A 115 -7.08 -4.26 -5.13
CA CYS A 115 -6.33 -5.01 -4.12
C CYS A 115 -5.41 -4.07 -3.35
N HIS A 116 -5.24 -4.31 -2.05
CA HIS A 116 -4.28 -3.58 -1.21
C HIS A 116 -3.51 -4.54 -0.30
N GLY A 117 -2.28 -4.16 0.07
CA GLY A 117 -1.38 -4.95 0.91
C GLY A 117 -1.46 -4.65 2.40
N CYS A 118 -2.50 -3.94 2.88
CA CYS A 118 -2.60 -3.62 4.31
C CYS A 118 -2.82 -4.90 5.13
N THR A 119 -2.17 -4.99 6.28
CA THR A 119 -2.35 -6.12 7.20
C THR A 119 -3.76 -6.15 7.78
N GLY A 120 -4.22 -7.32 8.21
CA GLY A 120 -5.53 -7.49 8.87
C GLY A 120 -5.64 -6.88 10.26
N LYS A 121 -4.55 -6.33 10.82
CA LYS A 121 -4.50 -5.78 12.19
C LYS A 121 -4.46 -4.25 12.23
N GLY A 122 -3.99 -3.60 11.16
CA GLY A 122 -3.78 -2.15 11.13
C GLY A 122 -5.02 -1.35 10.74
N ASN A 123 -4.94 -0.04 10.95
CA ASN A 123 -6.00 0.92 10.61
C ASN A 123 -6.13 1.17 9.09
N ASP A 124 -5.07 0.94 8.33
CA ASP A 124 -5.01 1.30 6.91
C ASP A 124 -5.98 0.51 6.04
N GLN A 125 -6.28 -0.74 6.39
CA GLN A 125 -7.30 -1.51 5.68
C GLN A 125 -8.65 -0.77 5.72
N VAL A 126 -9.05 -0.25 6.88
CA VAL A 126 -10.32 0.47 7.04
C VAL A 126 -10.30 1.76 6.24
N ARG A 127 -9.18 2.50 6.27
CA ARG A 127 -9.02 3.77 5.56
C ARG A 127 -9.15 3.60 4.05
N PHE A 128 -8.44 2.61 3.48
CA PHE A 128 -8.52 2.31 2.06
C PHE A 128 -9.91 1.82 1.67
N GLU A 129 -10.46 0.86 2.41
CA GLU A 129 -11.72 0.22 2.04
C GLU A 129 -12.91 1.17 2.12
N LEU A 130 -12.96 2.03 3.14
CA LEU A 130 -13.99 3.06 3.25
C LEU A 130 -13.90 4.07 2.10
N ALA A 131 -12.69 4.52 1.76
CA ALA A 131 -12.49 5.45 0.65
C ALA A 131 -12.88 4.82 -0.70
N VAL A 132 -12.45 3.58 -0.96
CA VAL A 132 -12.85 2.84 -2.17
C VAL A 132 -14.36 2.65 -2.21
N LYS A 133 -15.02 2.29 -1.11
CA LYS A 133 -16.47 2.13 -1.07
C LYS A 133 -17.24 3.44 -1.22
N ALA A 134 -16.69 4.56 -0.74
CA ALA A 134 -17.29 5.87 -0.95
C ALA A 134 -17.20 6.33 -2.41
N LEU A 135 -16.09 6.03 -3.11
CA LEU A 135 -15.82 6.51 -4.46
C LEU A 135 -16.28 5.55 -5.56
N ALA A 136 -16.23 4.25 -5.32
CA ALA A 136 -16.61 3.19 -6.24
C ALA A 136 -17.23 2.01 -5.47
N PRO A 137 -18.46 2.15 -4.93
CA PRO A 137 -19.10 1.11 -4.12
C PRO A 137 -19.25 -0.24 -4.84
N GLN A 138 -19.37 -0.21 -6.17
CA GLN A 138 -19.44 -1.38 -7.06
C GLN A 138 -18.13 -2.17 -7.12
N MET A 139 -16.99 -1.55 -6.77
CA MET A 139 -15.68 -2.18 -6.89
C MET A 139 -15.54 -3.31 -5.86
N LYS A 140 -15.11 -4.49 -6.32
CA LYS A 140 -14.71 -5.57 -5.42
C LYS A 140 -13.37 -5.18 -4.77
N ILE A 141 -13.24 -5.46 -3.48
CA ILE A 141 -11.99 -5.28 -2.75
C ILE A 141 -11.41 -6.67 -2.49
N ILE A 142 -10.10 -6.81 -2.73
CA ILE A 142 -9.31 -8.01 -2.39
C ILE A 142 -8.27 -7.60 -1.35
N ALA A 143 -8.17 -8.38 -0.28
CA ALA A 143 -7.21 -8.12 0.80
C ALA A 143 -6.48 -9.42 1.14
N PRO A 144 -5.33 -9.69 0.50
CA PRO A 144 -4.63 -10.98 0.61
C PRO A 144 -4.30 -11.36 2.05
N TRP A 145 -3.92 -10.41 2.90
CA TRP A 145 -3.68 -10.63 4.33
C TRP A 145 -4.87 -11.21 5.11
N ARG A 146 -6.08 -11.17 4.56
CA ARG A 146 -7.29 -11.77 5.14
C ARG A 146 -7.75 -13.03 4.41
N GLU A 147 -7.10 -13.39 3.31
CA GLU A 147 -7.49 -14.49 2.43
C GLU A 147 -6.43 -15.60 2.35
N TRP A 148 -5.15 -15.24 2.34
CA TRP A 148 -4.06 -16.19 2.15
C TRP A 148 -3.67 -16.93 3.45
N SER A 149 -2.79 -17.91 3.30
CA SER A 149 -2.25 -18.69 4.42
C SER A 149 -0.91 -18.16 4.96
N ILE A 150 -0.33 -17.13 4.35
CA ILE A 150 0.99 -16.56 4.73
C ILE A 150 0.85 -15.77 6.03
N LYS A 151 1.63 -16.13 7.06
CA LYS A 151 1.51 -15.61 8.43
C LYS A 151 2.78 -14.98 8.99
N SER A 152 3.92 -15.16 8.34
CA SER A 152 5.20 -14.68 8.84
C SER A 152 6.06 -14.10 7.73
N ARG A 153 7.04 -13.26 8.12
CA ARG A 153 8.01 -12.68 7.20
C ARG A 153 8.83 -13.75 6.47
N GLU A 154 9.15 -14.85 7.16
CA GLU A 154 9.87 -15.96 6.56
C GLU A 154 9.04 -16.62 5.45
N GLU A 155 7.75 -16.88 5.71
CA GLU A 155 6.85 -17.41 4.69
C GLU A 155 6.69 -16.46 3.49
N GLU A 156 6.70 -15.14 3.70
CA GLU A 156 6.72 -14.16 2.59
C GLU A 156 8.00 -14.27 1.76
N ILE A 157 9.16 -14.47 2.40
CA ILE A 157 10.45 -14.63 1.73
C ILE A 157 10.48 -15.94 0.96
N GLU A 158 10.10 -17.05 1.58
CA GLU A 158 10.00 -18.36 0.93
C GLU A 158 9.09 -18.31 -0.30
N TYR A 159 7.92 -17.65 -0.17
CA TYR A 159 7.00 -17.47 -1.29
C TYR A 159 7.62 -16.61 -2.40
N ALA A 160 8.30 -15.53 -2.06
CA ALA A 160 8.98 -14.69 -3.04
C ALA A 160 10.12 -15.43 -3.77
N GLU A 161 10.91 -16.23 -3.06
CA GLU A 161 11.99 -17.05 -3.64
C GLU A 161 11.43 -18.11 -4.60
N ALA A 162 10.36 -18.80 -4.20
CA ALA A 162 9.67 -19.77 -5.06
C ALA A 162 9.14 -19.15 -6.37
N HIS A 163 8.85 -17.85 -6.35
CA HIS A 163 8.36 -17.08 -7.49
C HIS A 163 9.43 -16.25 -8.20
N ASN A 164 10.71 -16.39 -7.84
CA ASN A 164 11.84 -15.64 -8.40
C ASN A 164 11.64 -14.12 -8.34
N ILE A 165 10.97 -13.61 -7.31
CA ILE A 165 10.75 -12.18 -7.14
C ILE A 165 12.09 -11.53 -6.79
N PRO A 166 12.49 -10.44 -7.47
CA PRO A 166 13.73 -9.73 -7.15
C PRO A 166 13.62 -9.09 -5.78
N LEU A 167 14.22 -9.73 -4.79
CA LEU A 167 14.25 -9.24 -3.42
C LEU A 167 15.49 -8.39 -3.18
N LYS A 168 15.30 -7.13 -2.80
CA LYS A 168 16.33 -6.37 -2.05
C LYS A 168 16.24 -6.81 -0.59
N ILE A 169 16.65 -8.04 -0.26
CA ILE A 169 16.70 -8.47 1.14
C ILE A 169 17.92 -7.81 1.77
N ASN A 170 17.72 -6.65 2.40
CA ASN A 170 18.62 -6.26 3.47
C ASN A 170 18.05 -6.90 4.75
N ARG A 171 18.81 -7.78 5.40
CA ARG A 171 18.42 -8.43 6.67
C ARG A 171 18.44 -7.45 7.85
N GLU A 172 18.78 -6.19 7.61
CA GLU A 172 18.69 -5.12 8.59
C GLU A 172 17.22 -4.71 8.77
N THR A 173 16.65 -5.21 9.87
CA THR A 173 15.38 -4.79 10.45
C THR A 173 15.35 -3.28 10.56
N ASN A 174 14.58 -2.64 9.68
CA ASN A 174 14.15 -1.27 9.87
C ASN A 174 12.74 -1.32 10.47
N TYR A 175 12.44 -0.40 11.38
CA TYR A 175 11.08 -0.14 11.84
C TYR A 175 10.09 -0.13 10.67
N SER A 176 8.84 -0.51 10.92
CA SER A 176 7.75 -0.24 9.99
C SER A 176 7.63 1.27 9.84
N LYS A 177 7.80 1.76 8.62
CA LYS A 177 7.90 3.20 8.31
C LYS A 177 6.88 3.59 7.25
N ASP A 178 6.27 4.75 7.44
CA ASP A 178 5.38 5.38 6.47
C ASP A 178 5.79 6.84 6.30
N LYS A 179 6.30 7.19 5.12
CA LYS A 179 6.81 8.52 4.80
C LYS A 179 5.97 9.20 3.74
N ASN A 180 5.68 10.47 3.93
CA ASN A 180 5.12 11.37 2.92
C ASN A 180 5.58 12.81 3.18
N ILE A 181 5.17 13.77 2.35
CA ILE A 181 5.58 15.19 2.50
C ILE A 181 5.19 15.82 3.86
N TRP A 182 4.24 15.23 4.60
CA TRP A 182 3.71 15.76 5.85
C TRP A 182 4.27 15.07 7.09
N HIS A 183 4.65 13.80 6.97
CA HIS A 183 4.89 12.95 8.12
C HIS A 183 5.82 11.79 7.81
N LEU A 184 6.52 11.32 8.85
CA LEU A 184 7.25 10.06 8.87
C LEU A 184 6.87 9.30 10.15
N SER A 185 6.22 8.14 10.00
CA SER A 185 5.90 7.24 11.11
C SER A 185 7.01 6.20 11.30
N HIS A 186 7.16 5.73 12.54
CA HIS A 186 7.96 4.57 12.91
C HIS A 186 7.16 3.73 13.91
N GLU A 187 7.07 2.42 13.70
CA GLU A 187 6.42 1.48 14.62
C GLU A 187 7.10 0.09 14.57
N GLY A 188 6.71 -0.78 15.49
CA GLY A 188 7.23 -2.14 15.60
C GLY A 188 8.56 -2.25 16.36
N LEU A 189 9.04 -3.49 16.50
CA LEU A 189 10.28 -3.83 17.20
C LEU A 189 10.26 -3.33 18.66
N ASP A 190 11.36 -2.74 19.14
CA ASP A 190 11.54 -2.23 20.49
C ASP A 190 10.60 -1.04 20.83
N LEU A 191 10.02 -0.37 19.83
CA LEU A 191 9.02 0.70 20.04
C LEU A 191 7.66 0.18 20.51
N GLU A 192 7.41 -1.13 20.45
CA GLU A 192 6.18 -1.75 20.98
C GLU A 192 6.15 -1.83 22.51
N ASP A 193 7.28 -1.62 23.18
CA ASP A 193 7.34 -1.49 24.64
C ASP A 193 7.40 -0.01 25.04
N PRO A 194 6.31 0.59 25.56
CA PRO A 194 6.27 1.99 25.94
C PRO A 194 7.21 2.37 27.09
N ALA A 195 7.83 1.39 27.77
CA ALA A 195 8.85 1.64 28.78
C ALA A 195 10.22 1.97 28.15
N ASN A 196 10.43 1.62 26.88
CA ASN A 196 11.65 1.96 26.15
C ASN A 196 11.62 3.42 25.69
N GLU A 197 12.75 4.11 25.82
CA GLU A 197 12.96 5.36 25.10
C GLU A 197 13.33 5.06 23.64
N PRO A 198 12.87 5.87 22.67
CA PRO A 198 13.27 5.73 21.29
C PRO A 198 14.79 5.95 21.15
N THR A 199 15.46 5.04 20.43
CA THR A 199 16.88 5.18 20.10
C THR A 199 17.02 5.99 18.80
N TYR A 200 17.86 7.03 18.84
CA TYR A 200 18.05 7.96 17.71
C TYR A 200 19.42 7.80 17.02
N ASN A 201 20.14 6.72 17.35
CA ASN A 201 21.52 6.50 16.95
C ASN A 201 21.67 6.08 15.48
#